data_AF-A0A526YEQ0-F1
#
_entry.id   AF-A0A526YEQ0-F1
#
_cell.length_a   1.000
_cell.length_b   1.000
_cell.length_c   1.000
_cell.angle_alpha   90.00
_cell.angle_beta   90.00
_cell.angle_gamma   90.00
#
_symmetry.space_group_name_H-M   'P 1'
#
loop_
_entity.id
_entity.type
_entity.pdbx_description
1 polymer ?
#
loop_
_entity_poly.entity_id
_entity_poly.type
_entity_poly.pdbx_seq_one_letter_code
_entity_poly.pdbx_strand_id
1 'polypeptide(L)' 'ADSEKADMATCIIIGSPETRIIKRGERPALVYTPRSAAGPRK' A
#
# COMPACT_ATOMS: atom_id res chain seq x y z
N ALA A 1 0.10 12.89 -0.50
CA ALA A 1 -0.33 12.72 0.90
C ALA A 1 0.12 13.97 1.63
N ASP A 2 -0.79 14.61 2.36
CA ASP A 2 -0.49 15.81 3.13
C ASP A 2 0.06 15.40 4.50
N SER A 3 1.30 15.77 4.79
CA SER A 3 2.00 15.38 6.02
C SER A 3 1.41 16.05 7.26
N GLU A 4 0.75 17.20 7.12
CA GLU A 4 0.19 17.95 8.25
C GLU A 4 -1.07 17.31 8.85
N LYS A 5 -1.67 16.34 8.13
CA LYS A 5 -2.84 15.59 8.59
C LYS A 5 -2.51 14.41 9.51
N ALA A 6 -1.25 14.01 9.59
CA ALA A 6 -0.83 12.90 10.42
C ALA A 6 -0.36 13.41 11.78
N ASP A 7 -0.96 12.90 12.84
CA ASP A 7 -0.59 13.17 14.23
C ASP A 7 0.20 12.01 14.85
N MET A 8 0.50 12.12 16.15
CA MET A 8 1.21 11.08 16.89
C MET A 8 0.46 9.75 17.02
N ALA A 9 -0.86 9.72 16.75
CA ALA A 9 -1.66 8.50 16.74
C ALA A 9 -1.78 7.88 15.33
N THR A 10 -1.21 8.51 14.31
CA THR A 10 -1.35 8.10 12.92
C THR A 10 -0.11 7.37 12.41
N CYS A 11 -0.24 6.08 12.11
CA CYS A 11 0.80 5.32 11.40
C CYS A 11 0.58 5.38 9.89
N ILE A 12 1.57 5.87 9.14
CA ILE A 12 1.53 5.91 7.68
C ILE A 12 2.30 4.72 7.11
N ILE A 13 1.65 3.93 6.26
CA ILE A 13 2.27 2.84 5.51
C ILE A 13 2.29 3.23 4.03
N ILE A 14 3.49 3.36 3.45
CA ILE A 14 3.68 3.62 2.01
C ILE A 14 4.18 2.32 1.38
N GLY A 15 3.41 1.78 0.44
CA GLY A 15 3.78 0.56 -0.28
C GLY A 15 4.90 0.76 -1.30
N SER A 16 5.52 -0.33 -1.74
CA SER A 16 6.42 -0.34 -2.90
C SER A 16 5.65 -0.16 -4.22
N PRO A 17 6.33 0.13 -5.35
CA PRO A 17 5.69 0.21 -6.68
C PRO A 17 4.89 -1.04 -7.08
N GLU A 18 5.23 -2.21 -6.53
CA GLU A 18 4.55 -3.47 -6.76
C GLU A 18 3.28 -3.67 -5.91
N THR A 19 3.06 -2.78 -4.91
CA THR A 19 1.87 -2.78 -4.07
C THR A 19 0.64 -2.47 -4.89
N ARG A 20 -0.40 -3.28 -4.74
CA ARG A 20 -1.61 -3.18 -5.58
C ARG A 20 -2.87 -3.46 -4.79
N ILE A 21 -3.99 -2.97 -5.33
CA ILE A 21 -5.33 -3.26 -4.84
C ILE A 21 -5.84 -4.54 -5.49
N ILE A 22 -6.24 -5.52 -4.68
CA ILE A 22 -6.88 -6.76 -5.12
C ILE A 22 -8.39 -6.62 -4.91
N LYS A 23 -9.15 -6.51 -6.02
CA LYS A 23 -10.62 -6.49 -5.99
C LYS A 23 -11.16 -7.87 -5.61
N ARG A 24 -12.24 -7.91 -4.83
CA ARG A 24 -12.85 -9.16 -4.35
C ARG A 24 -14.38 -9.19 -4.51
N GLY A 25 -14.89 -8.68 -5.63
CA GLY A 25 -16.32 -8.60 -5.89
C GLY A 25 -17.04 -7.79 -4.81
N GLU A 26 -18.02 -8.41 -4.15
CA GLU A 26 -18.80 -7.80 -3.06
C GLU A 26 -18.02 -7.65 -1.75
N ARG A 27 -16.85 -8.29 -1.61
CA ARG A 27 -16.01 -8.17 -0.41
C ARG A 27 -15.10 -6.94 -0.50
N PRO A 28 -14.73 -6.34 0.64
CA PRO A 28 -13.76 -5.24 0.68
C PRO A 28 -12.46 -5.61 -0.06
N ALA A 29 -11.89 -4.65 -0.78
CA ALA A 29 -10.63 -4.85 -1.48
C ALA A 29 -9.47 -5.04 -0.50
N LEU A 30 -8.41 -5.72 -0.95
CA LEU A 30 -7.18 -5.88 -0.17
C LEU A 30 -6.08 -5.00 -0.75
N VAL A 31 -5.28 -4.40 0.13
CA VAL A 31 -3.97 -3.83 -0.24
C VAL A 31 -2.94 -4.93 -0.10
N TYR A 32 -2.23 -5.27 -1.17
CA TYR A 32 -1.25 -6.36 -1.17
C TYR A 32 0.09 -5.91 -1.75
N THR A 33 1.15 -6.16 -0.97
CA THR A 33 2.54 -6.06 -1.43
C THR A 33 3.10 -7.49 -1.55
N PRO A 34 3.71 -7.87 -2.69
CA PRO A 34 4.36 -9.17 -2.83
C PRO A 34 5.38 -9.44 -1.72
N ARG A 35 5.55 -10.71 -1.32
CA ARG A 35 6.50 -11.10 -0.26
C ARG A 35 7.94 -10.70 -0.57
N SER A 36 8.29 -10.63 -1.85
CA SER A 36 9.59 -10.17 -2.33
C SER A 36 9.35 -9.17 -3.46
N ALA A 37 9.86 -7.96 -3.30
CA ALA A 37 9.96 -7.00 -4.41
C ALA A 37 11.27 -7.29 -5.15
N ALA A 38 11.19 -7.52 -6.46
CA ALA A 38 12.39 -7.74 -7.30
C ALA A 38 13.13 -6.41 -7.60
N GLY A 39 12.61 -5.29 -7.10
CA GLY A 39 13.02 -3.95 -7.50
C GLY A 39 12.51 -3.61 -8.91
N PRO A 40 12.75 -2.38 -9.38
CA PRO A 40 12.37 -1.98 -10.72
C PRO A 40 13.03 -2.91 -11.75
N ARG A 41 12.24 -3.41 -12.71
CA ARG A 41 12.82 -3.99 -13.94
C ARG A 41 13.64 -2.89 -14.61
N LYS A 42 14.94 -3.13 -14.79
CA LYS A 42 15.78 -2.33 -15.69
C LYS A 42 15.26 -2.45 -17.13
#